data_AF-A0A942NRY4-F1
#
_entry.id   AF-A0A942NRY4-F1
#
_cell.length_a   1.000
_cell.length_b   1.000
_cell.length_c   1.000
_cell.angle_alpha   90.00
_cell.angle_beta   90.00
_cell.angle_gamma   90.00
#
_symmetry.space_group_name_H-M   'P 1'
#
loop_
_entity.id
_entity.type
_entity.pdbx_description
1 polymer ?
#
loop_
_entity_poly.entity_id
_entity_poly.type
_entity_poly.pdbx_seq_one_letter_code
_entity_poly.pdbx_strand_id
1 'polypeptide(L)'
;MNLEDLVSRYFISYSGVKLPLKLVNEIDEAGLDNRNTYFKGYYDALDRLVRCEKLVYGETELLHSYEYDENDVLRQAEITDADGELTLLTFDEQGQPD
;
A
#
# COMPACT_ATOMS: atom_id res chain seq x y z
N MET A 1 -15.35 7.76 0.09
CA MET A 1 -14.51 7.12 -0.94
C MET A 1 -15.15 5.78 -1.26
N ASN A 2 -15.64 5.57 -2.49
CA ASN A 2 -16.19 4.26 -2.86
C ASN A 2 -15.02 3.34 -3.21
N LEU A 3 -14.88 2.23 -2.49
CA LEU A 3 -13.84 1.22 -2.75
C LEU A 3 -13.95 0.60 -4.17
N GLU A 4 -15.10 0.79 -4.82
CA GLU A 4 -15.43 0.27 -6.15
C GLU A 4 -14.68 0.97 -7.30
N ASP A 5 -14.13 2.17 -7.09
CA ASP A 5 -13.39 2.92 -8.12
C ASP A 5 -11.87 2.73 -8.04
N LEU A 6 -11.40 1.94 -7.06
CA LEU A 6 -9.97 1.75 -6.84
C LEU A 6 -9.37 0.81 -7.89
N VAL A 7 -8.28 1.25 -8.52
CA VAL A 7 -7.51 0.44 -9.46
C VAL A 7 -6.50 -0.40 -8.67
N SER A 8 -6.66 -1.72 -8.68
CA SER A 8 -5.67 -2.62 -8.08
C SER A 8 -4.57 -2.99 -9.08
N ARG A 9 -3.31 -2.89 -8.67
CA ARG A 9 -2.14 -3.27 -9.47
C ARG A 9 -1.17 -4.13 -8.64
N TYR A 10 -0.43 -5.01 -9.31
CA TYR A 10 0.51 -5.93 -8.65
C TYR A 10 1.95 -5.52 -8.91
N PHE A 11 2.83 -5.72 -7.93
CA PHE A 11 4.22 -5.31 -7.96
C PHE A 11 5.12 -6.32 -7.27
N ILE A 12 6.38 -6.33 -7.65
CA ILE A 12 7.36 -7.28 -7.11
C ILE A 12 8.09 -6.70 -5.90
N SER A 13 8.28 -5.39 -5.89
CA SER A 13 9.09 -4.71 -4.89
C SER A 13 8.58 -3.29 -4.69
N TYR A 14 9.11 -2.61 -3.70
CA TYR A 14 8.92 -1.18 -3.51
C TYR A 14 10.28 -0.50 -3.44
N SER A 15 10.29 0.80 -3.69
CA SER A 15 11.47 1.66 -3.64
C SER A 15 11.27 2.75 -2.59
N GLY A 16 12.34 3.08 -1.90
CA GLY A 16 12.33 4.04 -0.82
C GLY A 16 11.98 3.42 0.53
N VAL A 17 12.25 4.19 1.58
CA VAL A 17 11.97 3.85 2.98
C VAL A 17 10.92 4.77 3.60
N LYS A 18 10.46 5.76 2.83
CA LYS A 18 9.44 6.73 3.25
C LYS A 18 8.06 6.24 2.82
N LEU A 19 7.07 6.56 3.64
CA LEU A 19 5.67 6.35 3.32
C LEU A 19 5.13 7.55 2.51
N PRO A 20 4.16 7.34 1.62
CA PRO A 20 3.62 6.04 1.20
C PRO A 20 4.65 5.21 0.40
N LEU A 21 4.60 3.87 0.54
CA LEU A 21 5.53 2.99 -0.16
C LEU A 21 5.40 3.14 -1.67
N LYS A 22 6.52 3.36 -2.38
CA LYS A 22 6.51 3.45 -3.83
C LYS A 22 6.67 2.06 -4.45
N LEU A 23 5.57 1.44 -4.85
CA LEU A 23 5.61 0.14 -5.52
C LEU A 23 6.28 0.25 -6.90
N VAL A 24 7.13 -0.73 -7.23
CA VAL A 24 7.94 -0.77 -8.46
C VAL A 24 8.02 -2.19 -9.02
N ASN A 25 8.38 -2.28 -10.30
CA ASN A 25 8.31 -3.53 -11.07
C ASN A 25 6.87 -4.08 -11.04
N GLU A 26 5.98 -3.32 -11.68
CA GLU A 26 4.59 -3.73 -11.89
C GLU A 26 4.55 -5.04 -12.68
N ILE A 27 3.64 -5.93 -12.28
CA ILE A 27 3.39 -7.21 -12.92
C ILE A 27 1.89 -7.40 -13.13
N ASP A 28 1.58 -8.22 -14.13
CA ASP A 28 0.23 -8.69 -14.39
C ASP A 28 -0.07 -9.97 -13.59
N GLU A 29 -1.33 -10.41 -13.58
CA GLU A 29 -1.77 -11.65 -12.93
C GLU A 29 -0.97 -12.87 -13.43
N ALA A 30 -0.60 -12.90 -14.70
CA ALA A 30 0.27 -13.95 -15.25
C ALA A 30 1.66 -14.00 -14.60
N GLY A 31 2.15 -12.86 -14.08
CA GLY A 31 3.40 -12.76 -13.35
C GLY A 31 3.32 -13.28 -11.91
N LEU A 32 2.11 -13.45 -11.36
CA LEU A 32 1.86 -13.97 -10.02
C LEU A 32 2.05 -15.50 -9.95
N ASP A 33 1.75 -16.21 -11.03
CA ASP A 33 1.70 -17.68 -11.07
C ASP A 33 3.04 -18.35 -10.70
N ASN A 34 4.17 -17.65 -10.92
CA ASN A 34 5.52 -18.13 -10.60
C ASN A 34 6.11 -17.47 -9.34
N ARG A 35 5.30 -16.73 -8.57
CA ARG A 35 5.78 -15.93 -7.44
C ARG A 35 5.08 -16.33 -6.15
N ASN A 36 5.91 -16.68 -5.19
CA ASN A 36 5.48 -16.85 -3.83
C ASN A 36 5.22 -15.50 -3.14
N THR A 37 5.80 -14.39 -3.59
CA THR A 37 5.64 -13.09 -2.92
C THR A 37 5.44 -11.96 -3.92
N TYR A 38 4.45 -11.11 -3.64
CA TYR A 38 4.15 -9.91 -4.40
C TYR A 38 3.42 -8.88 -3.54
N PHE A 39 3.37 -7.64 -4.02
CA PHE A 39 2.65 -6.53 -3.42
C PHE A 39 1.45 -6.18 -4.31
N LYS A 40 0.32 -5.87 -3.69
CA LYS A 40 -0.91 -5.42 -4.35
C LYS A 40 -1.21 -4.00 -3.89
N GLY A 41 -1.06 -3.03 -4.78
CA GLY A 41 -1.39 -1.63 -4.52
C GLY A 41 -2.79 -1.29 -5.04
N TYR A 42 -3.53 -0.49 -4.28
CA TYR A 42 -4.81 0.09 -4.69
C TYR A 42 -4.62 1.58 -4.89
N TYR A 43 -5.03 2.04 -6.06
CA TYR A 43 -4.89 3.41 -6.49
C TYR A 43 -6.25 4.07 -6.66
N ASP A 44 -6.38 5.29 -6.13
CA ASP A 44 -7.56 6.13 -6.31
C ASP A 44 -7.63 6.72 -7.73
N ALA A 45 -8.73 7.38 -8.09
CA ALA A 45 -8.91 8.09 -9.36
C ALA A 45 -7.80 9.10 -9.68
N LEU A 46 -7.10 9.61 -8.66
CA LEU A 46 -5.94 10.49 -8.78
C LEU A 46 -4.60 9.74 -8.90
N ASP A 47 -4.61 8.42 -9.15
CA ASP A 47 -3.43 7.53 -9.22
C ASP A 47 -2.60 7.51 -7.91
N ARG A 48 -3.29 7.64 -6.77
CA ARG A 48 -2.67 7.69 -5.44
C ARG A 48 -2.79 6.37 -4.72
N LEU A 49 -1.69 5.87 -4.15
CA LEU A 49 -1.68 4.61 -3.40
C LEU A 49 -2.42 4.78 -2.07
N VAL A 50 -3.66 4.28 -1.99
CA VAL A 50 -4.47 4.32 -0.76
C VAL A 50 -4.30 3.09 0.10
N ARG A 51 -3.88 1.97 -0.51
CA ARG A 51 -3.69 0.71 0.21
C ARG A 51 -2.66 -0.16 -0.49
N CYS A 52 -1.87 -0.89 0.26
CA CYS A 52 -0.88 -1.82 -0.24
C CYS A 52 -0.88 -3.09 0.61
N GLU A 53 -1.01 -4.25 -0.01
CA GLU A 53 -1.02 -5.55 0.67
C GLU A 53 0.15 -6.39 0.16
N LYS A 54 0.96 -6.94 1.05
CA LYS A 54 2.02 -7.89 0.71
C LYS A 54 1.44 -9.30 0.86
N LEU A 55 1.38 -10.04 -0.24
CA LEU A 55 0.97 -11.43 -0.22
C LEU A 55 2.20 -12.33 -0.31
N VAL A 56 2.25 -13.34 0.55
CA VAL A 56 3.32 -14.31 0.68
C VAL A 56 2.70 -15.70 0.77
N TYR A 57 2.96 -16.54 -0.23
CA TYR A 57 2.36 -17.84 -0.46
C TYR A 57 0.81 -17.83 -0.44
N GLY A 58 0.20 -16.71 -0.84
CA GLY A 58 -1.25 -16.52 -0.83
C GLY A 58 -1.82 -15.98 0.48
N GLU A 59 -0.98 -15.78 1.50
CA GLU A 59 -1.36 -15.18 2.78
C GLU A 59 -0.95 -13.71 2.82
N THR A 60 -1.80 -12.84 3.37
CA THR A 60 -1.45 -11.43 3.56
C THR A 60 -0.49 -11.31 4.73
N GLU A 61 0.77 -11.05 4.43
CA GLU A 61 1.82 -10.89 5.44
C GLU A 61 1.93 -9.45 5.94
N LEU A 62 1.47 -8.48 5.16
CA LEU A 62 1.55 -7.07 5.52
C LEU A 62 0.43 -6.30 4.83
N LEU A 63 -0.22 -5.40 5.55
CA LEU A 63 -1.25 -4.53 5.03
C LEU A 63 -0.93 -3.09 5.40
N HIS A 64 -0.80 -2.22 4.42
CA HIS A 64 -0.64 -0.78 4.61
C HIS A 64 -1.89 -0.09 4.08
N SER A 65 -2.54 0.73 4.89
CA SER A 65 -3.57 1.66 4.43
C SER A 65 -3.08 3.08 4.66
N TYR A 66 -3.31 3.96 3.70
CA TYR A 66 -2.85 5.33 3.70
C TYR A 66 -4.04 6.27 3.62
N GLU A 67 -4.10 7.22 4.54
CA GLU A 67 -5.11 8.27 4.53
C GLU A 67 -4.44 9.61 4.19
N TYR A 68 -5.00 10.26 3.17
CA TYR A 68 -4.53 11.54 2.67
C TYR A 68 -5.55 12.63 2.99
N ASP A 69 -5.05 13.84 3.25
CA ASP A 69 -5.85 15.04 3.41
C ASP A 69 -6.35 15.59 2.06
N GLU A 70 -7.20 16.63 2.10
CA GLU A 70 -7.62 17.39 0.91
C GLU A 70 -6.43 17.99 0.13
N ASN A 71 -5.30 18.22 0.80
CA ASN A 71 -4.06 18.74 0.21
C ASN A 71 -3.10 17.68 -0.34
N ASP A 72 -3.53 16.41 -0.46
CA ASP A 72 -2.70 15.29 -0.91
C ASP A 72 -1.54 14.91 0.03
N VAL A 73 -1.59 15.40 1.27
CA VAL A 73 -0.59 15.08 2.30
C VAL A 73 -1.01 13.83 3.05
N LEU A 74 -0.10 12.86 3.17
CA LEU A 74 -0.30 11.68 4.02
C LEU A 74 -0.49 12.14 5.47
N ARG A 75 -1.63 11.80 6.07
CA ARG A 75 -1.95 12.11 7.47
C ARG A 75 -1.84 10.90 8.37
N GLN A 76 -2.18 9.73 7.84
CA GLN A 76 -2.19 8.51 8.62
C GLN A 76 -1.75 7.33 7.76
N ALA A 77 -0.97 6.43 8.34
CA ALA A 77 -0.69 5.12 7.79
C ALA A 77 -1.00 4.04 8.83
N GLU A 78 -1.85 3.11 8.43
CA GLU A 78 -2.24 1.94 9.21
C GLU A 78 -1.50 0.73 8.65
N ILE A 79 -0.65 0.12 9.46
CA ILE A 79 0.15 -1.03 9.07
C ILE A 79 -0.29 -2.23 9.90
N THR A 80 -0.89 -3.24 9.27
CA THR A 80 -1.22 -4.51 9.90
C THR A 80 -0.21 -5.56 9.47
N ASP A 81 0.44 -6.21 10.43
CA ASP A 81 1.36 -7.33 10.17
C ASP A 81 0.60 -8.67 10.04
N ALA A 82 1.31 -9.75 9.71
CA ALA A 82 0.79 -11.11 9.61
C ALA A 82 0.15 -11.62 10.91
N ASP A 83 0.62 -11.13 12.07
CA ASP A 83 0.01 -11.46 13.37
C ASP A 83 -1.32 -10.72 13.61
N GLY A 84 -1.69 -9.78 12.73
CA GLY A 84 -2.86 -8.93 12.89
C GLY A 84 -2.61 -7.70 13.78
N GLU A 85 -1.35 -7.47 14.20
CA GLU A 85 -0.99 -6.28 14.97
C GLU A 85 -1.09 -5.03 14.10
N LEU A 86 -1.95 -4.10 14.51
CA LEU A 86 -2.15 -2.81 13.85
C LEU A 86 -1.22 -1.75 14.46
N THR A 87 -0.26 -1.30 13.66
CA THR A 87 0.57 -0.13 13.92
C THR A 87 -0.03 1.09 13.24
N LEU A 88 -0.46 2.06 14.03
CA LEU A 88 -0.94 3.35 13.55
C LEU A 88 0.21 4.35 13.55
N LEU A 89 0.50 4.95 12.39
CA LEU A 89 1.46 6.04 12.23
C LEU A 89 0.70 7.30 11.83
N THR A 90 0.86 8.37 12.60
CA THR A 90 0.32 9.69 12.28
C THR A 90 1.42 10.60 11.76
N PHE A 91 1.08 11.42 10.78
CA PHE A 91 1.98 12.35 10.13
C PHE A 91 1.46 13.79 10.30
N ASP A 92 2.40 14.70 10.52
CA ASP A 92 2.13 16.13 10.64
C ASP A 92 1.74 16.77 9.28
N GLU A 93 1.41 18.07 9.26
CA GLU A 93 1.01 18.83 8.05
C GLU A 93 2.04 18.78 6.92
N GLN A 94 3.28 18.37 7.21
CA GLN A 94 4.36 18.20 6.23
C GLN A 94 4.57 16.75 5.77
N GLY A 95 3.73 15.80 6.20
CA GLY A 95 3.89 14.37 5.90
C GLY A 95 5.10 13.74 6.61
N GLN A 96 5.49 14.29 7.76
CA GLN A 96 6.56 13.75 8.60
C GLN A 96 5.94 13.00 9.79
N PRO A 97 6.48 11.83 10.18
CA PRO A 97 5.98 11.11 11.36
C PRO A 97 6.20 11.96 12.61
N ASP A 98 5.16 12.09 13.44
CA ASP A 98 5.22 12.74 14.77
C ASP A 98 5.97 11.87 15.79
#